data_AF-A0A519U050-F1
#
_entry.id   AF-A0A519U050-F1
#
_cell.length_a   1.000
_cell.length_b   1.000
_cell.length_c   1.000
_cell.angle_alpha   90.00
_cell.angle_beta   90.00
_cell.angle_gamma   90.00
#
_symmetry.space_group_name_H-M   'P 1'
#
loop_
_entity.id
_entity.type
_entity.pdbx_description
1 polymer ?
#
loop_
_entity_poly.entity_id
_entity_poly.type
_entity_poly.pdbx_seq_one_letter_code
_entity_poly.pdbx_strand_id
1 'polypeptide(L)'
;AAILKAGAFKSIGTAFELLKLHQHSHLYTSGDLRADFPGRIFRIKAVEKADGPALKAHLGPEGRAHVTTRNFPESVADFRRRTGIREGGDTYLFATTDLRGRLLVLVCEKAG
;
A
#
# COMPACT_ATOMS: atom_id res chain seq x y z
N ALA A 1 -5.43 11.06 -25.24
CA ALA A 1 -4.24 11.91 -25.11
C ALA A 1 -4.63 13.20 -24.37
N ALA A 2 -3.71 13.79 -23.60
CA ALA A 2 -3.85 15.08 -22.89
C ALA A 2 -4.40 15.08 -21.43
N ILE A 3 -3.90 14.21 -20.55
CA ILE A 3 -3.85 14.51 -19.09
C ILE A 3 -2.38 14.61 -18.66
N LEU A 4 -1.59 15.29 -19.52
CA LEU A 4 -0.18 15.62 -19.31
C LEU A 4 0.03 17.14 -19.21
N LYS A 5 -1.05 17.93 -19.14
CA LYS A 5 -0.95 19.37 -18.97
C LYS A 5 -1.07 19.73 -17.50
N ALA A 6 0.10 19.88 -16.90
CA ALA A 6 0.45 20.98 -16.02
C ALA A 6 -0.60 21.42 -14.99
N GLY A 7 -0.35 21.10 -13.71
CA GLY A 7 -0.84 21.92 -12.61
C GLY A 7 -2.07 21.42 -11.84
N ALA A 8 -2.84 20.47 -12.37
CA ALA A 8 -4.02 19.92 -11.68
C ALA A 8 -3.73 18.85 -10.61
N PHE A 9 -2.46 18.67 -10.22
CA PHE A 9 -2.05 17.63 -9.26
C PHE A 9 -2.10 18.07 -7.80
N LYS A 10 -2.14 19.38 -7.53
CA LYS A 10 -2.31 19.93 -6.17
C LYS A 10 -3.78 19.95 -5.72
N SER A 11 -4.72 20.06 -6.65
CA SER A 11 -6.12 20.36 -6.34
C SER A 11 -6.98 19.15 -5.94
N ILE A 12 -6.58 17.92 -6.27
CA ILE A 12 -7.33 16.72 -5.81
C ILE A 12 -7.02 16.39 -4.34
N GLY A 13 -5.88 16.84 -3.81
CA GLY A 13 -5.54 16.67 -2.39
C GLY A 13 -6.39 17.53 -1.46
N THR A 14 -6.90 18.68 -1.94
CA THR A 14 -7.68 19.62 -1.12
C THR A 14 -9.19 19.34 -1.18
N ALA A 15 -9.69 18.60 -2.17
CA ALA A 15 -11.13 18.33 -2.31
C ALA A 15 -11.61 17.07 -1.57
N PHE A 16 -10.71 16.16 -1.15
CA PHE A 16 -11.10 14.87 -0.57
C PHE A 16 -10.28 14.39 0.64
N GLU A 17 -9.34 15.21 1.15
CA GLU A 17 -8.42 14.80 2.24
C GLU A 17 -7.65 13.51 1.93
N LEU A 18 -7.44 13.20 0.64
CA LEU A 18 -6.76 11.99 0.21
C LEU A 18 -5.29 12.29 -0.09
N LEU A 19 -4.41 11.86 0.82
CA LEU A 19 -2.97 11.89 0.59
C LEU A 19 -2.58 10.81 -0.42
N LYS A 20 -1.94 11.21 -1.51
CA LYS A 20 -1.23 10.26 -2.39
C LYS A 20 0.02 9.79 -1.65
N LEU A 21 0.18 8.47 -1.51
CA LEU A 21 1.40 7.87 -0.94
C LEU A 21 2.63 8.20 -1.80
N HIS A 22 2.49 8.17 -3.13
CA HIS A 22 3.49 8.66 -4.08
C HIS A 22 2.90 8.82 -5.50
N GLN A 23 3.48 9.69 -6.32
CA GLN A 23 3.04 9.98 -7.70
C GLN A 23 3.03 8.77 -8.66
N HIS A 24 3.74 7.69 -8.33
CA HIS A 24 3.83 6.47 -9.15
C HIS A 24 3.13 5.25 -8.54
N SER A 25 2.49 5.39 -7.37
CA SER A 25 1.98 4.21 -6.64
C SER A 25 0.54 3.85 -7.00
N HIS A 26 -0.24 4.74 -7.62
CA HIS A 26 -1.69 4.56 -7.85
C HIS A 26 -2.44 4.14 -6.57
N LEU A 27 -1.95 4.56 -5.40
CA LEU A 27 -2.55 4.30 -4.10
C LEU A 27 -3.06 5.62 -3.51
N TYR A 28 -4.31 5.61 -3.08
CA TYR A 28 -5.03 6.74 -2.49
C TYR A 28 -5.43 6.34 -1.06
N THR A 29 -5.20 7.19 -0.07
CA THR A 29 -5.56 6.92 1.34
C THR A 29 -6.51 7.98 1.87
N SER A 30 -7.48 7.59 2.70
CA SER A 30 -8.50 8.46 3.31
C SER A 30 -8.57 8.26 4.81
N GLY A 31 -8.94 9.30 5.56
CA GLY A 31 -9.38 9.16 6.96
C GLY A 31 -10.75 8.48 7.07
N ASP A 32 -11.63 8.74 6.11
CA ASP A 32 -12.99 8.19 6.05
C ASP A 32 -13.17 7.15 4.95
N LEU A 33 -14.01 6.14 5.20
CA LEU A 33 -14.33 5.13 4.18
C LEU A 33 -15.13 5.77 3.03
N ARG A 34 -14.58 5.69 1.81
CA ARG A 34 -15.26 6.11 0.58
C ARG A 34 -15.80 4.88 -0.15
N ALA A 35 -16.99 4.42 0.23
CA ALA A 35 -17.60 3.21 -0.30
C ALA A 35 -17.82 3.25 -1.83
N ASP A 36 -18.03 4.44 -2.39
CA ASP A 36 -18.29 4.64 -3.82
C ASP A 36 -17.02 4.69 -4.69
N PHE A 37 -15.85 4.34 -4.14
CA PHE A 37 -14.61 4.36 -4.90
C PHE A 37 -14.63 3.26 -5.97
N PRO A 38 -14.43 3.59 -7.28
CA PRO A 38 -14.40 2.59 -8.34
C PRO A 38 -13.07 1.83 -8.32
N GLY A 39 -12.98 0.84 -7.44
CA GLY A 39 -11.79 0.02 -7.26
C GLY A 39 -11.83 -0.81 -5.98
N ARG A 40 -10.66 -1.32 -5.59
CA ARG A 40 -10.51 -2.07 -4.34
C ARG A 40 -10.24 -1.11 -3.20
N ILE A 41 -10.95 -1.29 -2.10
CA ILE A 41 -10.80 -0.48 -0.90
C ILE A 41 -10.16 -1.33 0.19
N PHE A 42 -9.20 -0.75 0.88
CA PHE A 42 -8.47 -1.41 1.95
C PHE A 42 -8.46 -0.53 3.19
N ARG A 43 -8.59 -1.17 4.34
CA ARG A 43 -8.42 -0.55 5.65
C ARG A 43 -7.02 -0.84 6.16
N ILE A 44 -6.26 0.22 6.46
CA ILE A 44 -4.93 0.09 7.08
C ILE A 44 -5.10 -0.32 8.53
N LYS A 45 -4.41 -1.39 8.93
CA LYS A 45 -4.37 -1.92 10.31
C LYS A 45 -3.07 -1.57 11.01
N ALA A 46 -1.97 -1.56 10.27
CA ALA A 46 -0.66 -1.17 10.80
C ALA A 46 0.23 -0.61 9.69
N VAL A 47 1.27 0.13 10.11
CA VAL A 47 2.36 0.58 9.25
C VAL A 47 3.65 0.01 9.83
N GLU A 48 4.32 -0.84 9.07
CA GLU A 48 5.49 -1.58 9.53
C GLU A 48 6.73 -1.27 8.69
N LYS A 49 7.89 -1.62 9.26
CA LYS A 49 9.12 -1.71 8.49
C LYS A 49 9.02 -2.90 7.52
N ALA A 50 9.78 -2.82 6.43
CA ALA A 50 9.83 -3.89 5.44
C ALA A 50 10.70 -5.08 5.90
N ASP A 51 10.48 -5.60 7.11
CA ASP A 51 11.21 -6.74 7.69
C ASP A 51 10.30 -7.95 7.93
N GLY A 52 10.86 -9.15 7.77
CA GLY A 52 10.09 -10.39 7.85
C GLY A 52 9.41 -10.63 9.21
N PRO A 53 10.13 -10.53 10.34
CA PRO A 53 9.56 -10.73 11.67
C PRO A 53 8.40 -9.79 12.01
N ALA A 54 8.55 -8.47 11.80
CA ALA A 54 7.52 -7.48 12.09
C ALA A 54 6.28 -7.73 11.24
N LEU A 55 6.45 -8.05 9.95
CA LEU A 55 5.33 -8.35 9.07
C LEU A 55 4.62 -9.64 9.46
N LYS A 56 5.36 -10.71 9.76
CA LYS A 56 4.79 -12.02 10.12
C LYS A 56 3.99 -11.98 11.42
N ALA A 57 4.27 -11.04 12.32
CA ALA A 57 3.46 -10.81 13.52
C ALA A 57 1.98 -10.52 13.19
N HIS A 58 1.68 -10.06 11.96
CA HIS A 58 0.32 -9.78 11.49
C HIS A 58 -0.33 -10.91 10.68
N LEU A 59 0.39 -12.00 10.35
CA LEU A 59 -0.02 -12.97 9.32
C LEU A 59 -0.46 -14.35 9.84
N GLY A 60 -0.60 -14.49 11.16
CA GLY A 60 -0.92 -15.76 11.80
C GLY A 60 0.15 -16.85 11.59
N PRO A 61 -0.12 -18.09 12.01
CA PRO A 61 0.86 -19.17 12.00
C PRO A 61 1.29 -19.59 10.58
N GLU A 62 0.45 -19.39 9.57
CA GLU A 62 0.77 -19.76 8.19
C GLU A 62 1.69 -18.76 7.47
N GLY A 63 1.80 -17.52 7.99
CA GLY A 63 2.68 -16.49 7.43
C GLY A 63 2.34 -16.11 5.99
N ARG A 64 1.04 -16.02 5.67
CA ARG A 64 0.52 -15.78 4.32
C ARG A 64 -0.04 -14.37 4.18
N ALA A 65 0.28 -13.71 3.08
CA ALA A 65 -0.32 -12.43 2.69
C ALA A 65 -0.34 -12.26 1.18
N HIS A 66 -1.24 -11.42 0.67
CA HIS A 66 -1.14 -10.83 -0.66
C HIS A 66 -0.14 -9.67 -0.63
N VAL A 67 0.85 -9.67 -1.51
CA VAL A 67 1.92 -8.66 -1.52
C VAL A 67 1.87 -7.82 -2.79
N THR A 68 1.92 -6.50 -2.63
CA THR A 68 2.05 -5.54 -3.72
C THR A 68 3.18 -4.58 -3.43
N THR A 69 4.13 -4.43 -4.36
CA THR A 69 5.19 -3.42 -4.28
C THR A 69 4.85 -2.25 -5.21
N ARG A 70 4.98 -1.01 -4.71
CA ARG A 70 4.76 0.23 -5.49
C ARG A 70 5.73 1.30 -5.02
N ASN A 71 6.55 1.84 -5.93
CA ASN A 71 7.64 2.74 -5.56
C ASN A 71 8.50 2.12 -4.44
N PHE A 72 8.95 0.89 -4.65
CA PHE A 72 9.74 0.11 -3.70
C PHE A 72 10.86 -0.58 -4.51
N PRO A 73 12.10 -0.68 -4.00
CA PRO A 73 13.25 -1.15 -4.77
C PRO A 73 13.16 -2.64 -5.14
N GLU A 74 12.41 -3.43 -4.37
CA GLU A 74 12.28 -4.87 -4.58
C GLU A 74 11.04 -5.23 -5.41
N SER A 75 11.18 -6.28 -6.22
CA SER A 75 10.03 -6.96 -6.82
C SER A 75 9.23 -7.71 -5.76
N VAL A 76 7.97 -8.07 -6.06
CA VAL A 76 7.16 -8.92 -5.17
C VAL A 76 7.86 -10.26 -4.88
N ALA A 77 8.52 -10.84 -5.88
CA ALA A 77 9.22 -12.12 -5.74
C ALA A 77 10.42 -12.00 -4.78
N ASP A 78 11.21 -10.93 -4.90
CA ASP A 78 12.36 -10.68 -4.01
C ASP A 78 11.91 -10.39 -2.58
N PHE A 79 10.87 -9.56 -2.44
CA PHE A 79 10.27 -9.27 -1.15
C PHE A 79 9.79 -10.54 -0.44
N ARG A 80 9.09 -11.43 -1.16
CA ARG A 80 8.63 -12.72 -0.62
C ARG A 80 9.79 -13.63 -0.23
N ARG A 81 10.81 -13.74 -1.07
CA ARG A 81 12.00 -14.55 -0.79
C ARG A 81 12.72 -14.07 0.47
N ARG A 82 12.91 -12.75 0.61
CA ARG A 82 13.60 -12.13 1.75
C ARG A 82 12.80 -12.23 3.06
N THR A 83 11.49 -12.01 3.00
CA THR A 83 10.62 -12.03 4.20
C THR A 83 10.16 -13.44 4.57
N GLY A 84 10.18 -14.38 3.63
CA GLY A 84 9.63 -15.73 3.76
C GLY A 84 8.10 -15.74 3.87
N ILE A 85 7.42 -14.72 3.33
CA ILE A 85 5.96 -14.59 3.33
C ILE A 85 5.38 -15.33 2.12
N ARG A 86 4.43 -16.23 2.39
CA ARG A 86 3.76 -17.06 1.38
C ARG A 86 2.57 -16.32 0.76
N GLU A 87 2.17 -16.72 -0.45
CA GLU A 87 1.01 -16.14 -1.14
C GLU A 87 -0.31 -16.60 -0.48
N GLY A 88 -1.33 -15.74 -0.52
CA GLY A 88 -2.68 -16.00 0.01
C GLY A 88 -2.97 -15.38 1.37
N GLY A 89 -4.03 -15.85 2.04
CA GLY A 89 -4.53 -15.29 3.30
C GLY A 89 -5.38 -14.03 3.11
N ASP A 90 -5.83 -13.44 4.21
CA ASP A 90 -6.77 -12.30 4.19
C ASP A 90 -6.08 -10.94 4.35
N THR A 91 -4.78 -10.95 4.64
CA THR A 91 -3.98 -9.74 4.84
C THR A 91 -3.32 -9.31 3.54
N TYR A 92 -3.33 -8.00 3.30
CA TYR A 92 -2.71 -7.34 2.17
C TYR A 92 -1.53 -6.49 2.65
N LEU A 93 -0.37 -6.71 2.06
CA LEU A 93 0.84 -5.94 2.32
C LEU A 93 1.16 -5.06 1.12
N PHE A 94 1.14 -3.75 1.34
CA PHE A 94 1.56 -2.76 0.34
C PHE A 94 2.91 -2.18 0.72
N ALA A 95 3.97 -2.69 0.11
CA ALA A 95 5.31 -2.17 0.28
C ALA A 95 5.51 -0.94 -0.60
N THR A 96 5.88 0.18 0.02
CA THR A 96 6.04 1.47 -0.67
C THR A 96 7.05 2.37 0.04
N THR A 97 7.29 3.55 -0.55
CA THR A 97 8.19 4.56 0.01
C THR A 97 7.38 5.79 0.39
N ASP A 98 7.59 6.32 1.59
CA ASP A 98 6.93 7.54 2.05
C ASP A 98 7.51 8.82 1.41
N LEU A 99 6.89 9.96 1.71
CA LEU A 99 7.31 11.27 1.20
C LEU A 99 8.73 11.69 1.64
N ARG A 100 9.33 11.00 2.63
CA ARG A 100 10.69 11.23 3.11
C ARG A 100 11.69 10.23 2.55
N GLY A 101 11.29 9.37 1.60
CA GLY A 101 12.14 8.36 1.01
C GLY A 101 12.30 7.09 1.86
N ARG A 102 11.50 6.90 2.91
CA ARG A 102 11.62 5.73 3.80
C ARG A 102 10.76 4.58 3.30
N LEU A 103 11.36 3.40 3.26
CA LEU A 103 10.68 2.14 2.95
C LEU A 103 9.76 1.72 4.09
N LEU A 104 8.49 1.48 3.78
CA LEU A 104 7.48 0.99 4.72
C LEU A 104 6.53 0.00 4.07
N VAL A 105 5.76 -0.69 4.88
CA VAL A 105 4.72 -1.61 4.44
C VAL A 105 3.42 -1.29 5.16
N LEU A 106 2.36 -1.07 4.41
CA LEU A 106 1.01 -0.96 4.96
C LEU A 106 0.43 -2.36 5.09
N VAL A 107 0.04 -2.71 6.31
CA VAL A 107 -0.70 -3.94 6.62
C VAL A 107 -2.18 -3.62 6.55
N CYS A 108 -2.89 -4.28 5.65
CA CYS A 108 -4.25 -3.94 5.31
C CYS A 108 -5.18 -5.15 5.30
N GLU A 109 -6.46 -4.89 5.54
CA GLU A 109 -7.56 -5.83 5.26
C GLU A 109 -8.45 -5.26 4.15
N LYS A 110 -9.06 -6.14 3.36
CA LYS A 110 -9.97 -5.71 2.29
C LYS A 110 -11.26 -5.18 2.92
N ALA A 111 -11.68 -3.97 2.52
CA ALA A 111 -12.89 -3.31 3.00
C ALA A 111 -13.99 -3.18 1.92
N GLY A 112 -13.64 -3.36 0.63
CA GLY A 112 -14.56 -3.34 -0.53
C GLY A 112 -13.87 -3.87 -1.78
#